data_AF-A0A3B0K606-F1
#
_entry.id   AF-A0A3B0K606-F1
#
_cell.length_a   1.000
_cell.length_b   1.000
_cell.length_c   1.000
_cell.angle_alpha   90.00
_cell.angle_beta   90.00
_cell.angle_gamma   90.00
#
_symmetry.space_group_name_H-M   'P 1'
#
loop_
_entity.id
_entity.type
_entity.pdbx_description
1 polymer ?
#
loop_
_entity_poly.entity_id
_entity_poly.type
_entity_poly.pdbx_seq_one_letter_code
_entity_poly.pdbx_strand_id
1 'polypeptide(L)'
;MYAARCVTRSLPGCTSYLQQMLRQKPLVRAHNFRYLSGKNAGKPPPAAGGAAAVAVAPPTGIILKIIKARIMPELGYDDRNMRLGRRLSPALMIYKMQVTSVLSILLRMSGFAMTLGVWAVGLTGLCSKRHLSEWAEELKKCEMSRNLVSGAKFVLIFPFAYHVVAGTRHLIWQLDMFLTKPAIYATGYAAVVLTVLLAAGMTVLKTGEEIKKDVVDLTQAEKKNKEEAKKKEKQKAQAKKAKEEPPK
;
A
#
# COMPACT_ATOMS: atom_id res chain seq x y z
N MET A 1 20.35 7.71 -19.59
CA MET A 1 21.70 7.97 -19.03
C MET A 1 22.68 8.36 -20.13
N TYR A 2 22.49 9.50 -20.80
CA TYR A 2 23.34 9.92 -21.94
C TYR A 2 24.16 11.20 -21.70
N ALA A 3 23.99 11.88 -20.56
CA ALA A 3 24.59 13.20 -20.32
C ALA A 3 25.82 13.22 -19.40
N ALA A 4 26.44 12.06 -19.10
CA ALA A 4 27.53 11.97 -18.12
C ALA A 4 28.92 11.70 -18.74
N ARG A 5 29.13 11.99 -20.03
CA ARG A 5 30.41 11.70 -20.71
C ARG A 5 31.47 12.80 -20.62
N CYS A 6 31.13 14.01 -20.15
CA CYS A 6 32.08 15.13 -20.17
C CYS A 6 32.74 15.48 -18.82
N VAL A 7 32.32 14.91 -17.69
CA VAL A 7 32.74 15.41 -16.36
C VAL A 7 33.88 14.61 -15.72
N THR A 8 34.24 13.42 -16.21
CA THR A 8 35.17 12.53 -15.47
C THR A 8 36.63 12.55 -15.94
N ARG A 9 37.04 13.50 -16.79
CA ARG A 9 38.42 13.52 -17.31
C ARG A 9 39.45 14.23 -16.42
N SER A 10 39.06 14.79 -15.25
CA SER A 10 39.94 15.67 -14.46
C SER A 10 40.16 15.29 -12.98
N LEU A 11 39.80 14.09 -12.54
CA LEU A 11 40.03 13.67 -11.14
C LEU A 11 41.09 12.57 -11.06
N PRO A 12 42.30 12.84 -10.52
CA PRO A 12 43.29 11.81 -10.25
C PRO A 12 42.86 11.05 -8.99
N GLY A 13 42.51 9.76 -9.15
CA GLY A 13 42.19 8.89 -8.01
C GLY A 13 40.90 8.04 -8.13
N CYS A 14 40.27 7.96 -9.30
CA CYS A 14 39.05 7.15 -9.45
C CYS A 14 39.34 5.67 -9.68
N THR A 15 38.78 4.85 -8.81
CA THR A 15 38.94 3.39 -8.63
C THR A 15 38.70 2.58 -9.91
N SER A 16 39.52 1.54 -10.11
CA SER A 16 39.54 0.64 -11.29
C SER A 16 38.19 0.07 -11.72
N TYR A 17 37.20 0.04 -10.82
CA TYR A 17 35.85 -0.46 -11.07
C TYR A 17 35.02 0.45 -11.99
N LEU A 18 35.16 1.77 -11.85
CA LEU A 18 34.44 2.76 -12.67
C LEU A 18 34.98 2.78 -14.11
N GLN A 19 36.28 2.58 -14.26
CA GLN A 19 36.93 2.42 -15.56
C GLN A 19 36.54 1.11 -16.25
N GLN A 20 36.22 0.06 -15.49
CA GLN A 20 35.80 -1.24 -16.02
C GLN A 20 34.35 -1.22 -16.52
N MET A 21 33.46 -0.47 -15.87
CA MET A 21 32.07 -0.25 -16.30
C MET A 21 31.99 0.51 -17.62
N LEU A 22 32.87 1.51 -17.83
CA LEU A 22 32.87 2.33 -19.05
C LEU A 22 33.57 1.65 -20.25
N ARG A 23 34.33 0.57 -20.02
CA ARG A 23 35.08 -0.15 -21.07
C ARG A 23 34.32 -1.34 -21.67
N GLN A 24 33.14 -1.68 -21.15
CA GLN A 24 32.31 -2.73 -21.73
C GLN A 24 31.69 -2.25 -23.04
N LYS A 25 32.29 -2.65 -24.16
CA LYS A 25 31.63 -2.59 -25.48
C LYS A 25 30.38 -3.48 -25.45
N PRO A 26 29.25 -3.07 -26.03
CA PRO A 26 28.06 -3.92 -26.10
C PRO A 26 28.40 -5.17 -26.91
N LEU A 27 28.42 -6.33 -26.25
CA LEU A 27 28.52 -7.63 -26.89
C LEU A 27 27.18 -7.93 -27.58
N VAL A 28 26.91 -7.27 -28.70
CA VAL A 28 25.98 -7.79 -29.70
C VAL A 28 26.75 -8.81 -30.52
N ARG A 29 26.90 -10.02 -29.96
CA ARG A 29 27.43 -11.18 -30.69
C ARG A 29 26.23 -11.92 -31.27
N ALA A 30 25.99 -11.71 -32.57
CA ALA A 30 25.02 -12.48 -33.33
C ALA A 30 25.33 -13.98 -33.17
N HIS A 31 24.34 -14.74 -32.69
CA HIS A 31 24.42 -16.19 -32.55
C HIS A 31 24.28 -16.84 -33.93
N ASN A 32 25.40 -17.21 -34.55
CA ASN A 32 25.40 -18.21 -35.62
C ASN A 32 25.52 -19.59 -34.98
N PHE A 33 24.39 -20.32 -34.91
CA PHE A 33 24.38 -21.75 -34.66
C PHE A 33 25.09 -22.45 -35.84
N ARG A 34 26.34 -22.88 -35.64
CA ARG A 34 27.06 -23.74 -36.58
C ARG A 34 27.26 -25.09 -35.91
N TYR A 35 26.37 -26.02 -36.25
CA TYR A 35 26.51 -27.45 -36.02
C TYR A 35 27.83 -27.91 -36.65
N LEU A 36 28.71 -28.53 -35.87
CA LEU A 36 29.95 -29.12 -36.36
C LEU A 36 29.61 -30.40 -37.15
N SER A 37 29.31 -30.25 -38.44
CA SER A 37 29.38 -31.35 -39.41
C SER A 37 30.83 -31.52 -39.82
N GLY A 38 31.44 -32.65 -39.45
CA GLY A 38 32.80 -32.99 -39.81
C GLY A 38 32.96 -33.16 -41.32
N LYS A 39 33.71 -32.25 -41.95
CA LYS A 39 34.21 -32.37 -43.31
C LYS A 39 35.71 -32.15 -43.30
N ASN A 40 36.46 -33.23 -43.10
CA ASN A 40 37.83 -33.39 -43.57
C ASN A 40 37.88 -34.71 -44.34
N ALA A 41 37.32 -34.71 -45.55
CA ALA A 41 37.53 -35.77 -46.53
C ALA A 41 38.86 -35.50 -47.24
N GLY A 42 39.94 -36.06 -46.69
CA GLY A 42 41.22 -36.18 -47.36
C GLY A 42 41.22 -37.41 -48.28
N LYS A 43 41.70 -37.21 -49.51
CA LYS A 43 41.83 -38.16 -50.63
C LYS A 43 42.42 -39.54 -50.23
N PRO A 44 41.95 -40.68 -50.78
CA PRO A 44 42.53 -41.99 -50.48
C PRO A 44 43.81 -42.27 -51.30
N PRO A 45 44.84 -42.94 -50.74
CA PRO A 45 45.96 -43.49 -51.52
C PRO A 45 45.58 -44.81 -52.24
N PRO A 46 46.30 -45.18 -53.31
CA PRO A 46 45.89 -46.28 -54.19
C PRO A 46 46.06 -47.67 -53.53
N ALA A 47 45.19 -48.57 -53.97
CA ALA A 47 45.10 -49.95 -53.51
C ALA A 47 46.38 -50.75 -53.79
N ALA A 48 46.93 -51.34 -52.73
CA ALA A 48 47.81 -52.51 -52.80
C ALA A 48 47.31 -53.51 -51.76
N GLY A 49 47.18 -54.77 -52.19
CA GLY A 49 46.39 -55.80 -51.55
C GLY A 49 46.93 -56.33 -50.22
N GLY A 50 46.08 -57.10 -49.56
CA GLY A 50 46.43 -57.88 -48.36
C GLY A 50 45.37 -57.72 -47.28
N ALA A 51 44.38 -58.61 -47.29
CA ALA A 51 43.44 -58.77 -46.19
C ALA A 51 44.19 -59.26 -44.94
N ALA A 52 44.53 -58.34 -44.05
CA ALA A 52 44.85 -58.64 -42.66
C ALA A 52 43.81 -57.93 -41.81
N ALA A 53 42.99 -58.71 -41.09
CA ALA A 53 42.07 -58.20 -40.11
C ALA A 53 42.86 -57.44 -39.03
N VAL A 54 42.87 -56.10 -39.13
CA VAL A 54 43.37 -55.25 -38.06
C VAL A 54 42.36 -55.36 -36.93
N ALA A 55 42.74 -56.08 -35.87
CA ALA A 55 41.97 -56.15 -34.63
C ALA A 55 41.78 -54.72 -34.10
N VAL A 56 40.56 -54.18 -34.21
CA VAL A 56 40.19 -52.92 -33.59
C VAL A 56 40.03 -53.20 -32.10
N ALA A 57 41.13 -53.10 -31.36
CA ALA A 57 41.07 -53.05 -29.90
C ALA A 57 40.20 -51.86 -29.48
N PRO A 58 39.31 -52.00 -28.48
CA PRO A 58 38.58 -50.85 -27.95
C PRO A 58 39.59 -49.81 -27.47
N PRO A 59 39.33 -48.50 -27.59
CA PRO A 59 40.25 -47.48 -27.09
C PRO A 59 40.35 -47.61 -25.56
N THR A 60 41.31 -48.41 -25.09
CA THR A 60 41.68 -48.59 -23.69
C THR A 60 42.50 -47.37 -23.27
N GLY A 61 41.82 -46.25 -23.07
CA GLY A 61 42.47 -45.02 -22.69
C GLY A 61 41.49 -43.86 -22.66
N ILE A 62 40.68 -43.79 -21.60
CA ILE A 62 39.99 -42.53 -21.27
C ILE A 62 41.07 -41.58 -20.76
N ILE A 63 41.59 -40.72 -21.66
CA ILE A 63 42.52 -39.65 -21.28
C ILE A 63 41.70 -38.55 -20.61
N LEU A 64 41.62 -38.60 -19.28
CA LEU A 64 41.04 -37.53 -18.48
C LEU A 64 41.94 -36.31 -18.56
N LYS A 65 41.49 -35.28 -19.26
CA LYS A 65 42.13 -33.97 -19.23
C LYS A 65 41.90 -33.35 -17.85
N ILE A 66 42.91 -33.43 -16.98
CA ILE A 66 42.88 -32.76 -15.68
C ILE A 66 42.96 -31.26 -15.92
N ILE A 67 41.82 -30.59 -15.87
CA ILE A 67 41.74 -29.13 -15.92
C ILE A 67 41.92 -28.62 -14.50
N LYS A 68 43.01 -27.88 -14.24
CA LYS A 68 43.21 -27.21 -12.95
C LYS A 68 42.00 -26.33 -12.65
N ALA A 69 41.38 -26.54 -11.50
CA ALA A 69 40.24 -25.73 -11.06
C ALA A 69 40.65 -24.26 -11.06
N ARG A 70 39.87 -23.42 -11.75
CA ARG A 70 40.08 -21.97 -11.74
C ARG A 70 39.74 -21.50 -10.32
N ILE A 71 40.74 -21.01 -9.59
CA ILE A 71 40.52 -20.34 -8.30
C ILE A 71 39.73 -19.08 -8.61
N MET A 72 38.42 -19.12 -8.37
CA MET A 72 37.59 -17.93 -8.48
C MET A 72 37.95 -17.06 -7.27
N PRO A 73 38.11 -15.74 -7.46
CA PRO A 73 38.18 -14.84 -6.32
C PRO A 73 36.95 -15.08 -5.45
N GLU A 74 37.13 -15.08 -4.14
CA GLU A 74 36.02 -15.16 -3.19
C GLU A 74 35.19 -13.87 -3.32
N LEU A 75 34.23 -13.90 -4.23
CA LEU A 75 33.27 -12.82 -4.45
C LEU A 75 32.01 -13.15 -3.64
N GLY A 76 31.41 -12.10 -3.06
CA GLY A 76 30.08 -12.15 -2.47
C GLY A 76 29.03 -12.63 -3.48
N TYR A 77 27.89 -13.10 -2.98
CA TYR A 77 26.82 -13.65 -3.80
C TYR A 77 26.35 -12.67 -4.89
N ASP A 78 26.14 -11.41 -4.53
CA ASP A 78 25.68 -10.37 -5.45
C ASP A 78 26.74 -10.03 -6.51
N ASP A 79 27.98 -9.80 -6.08
CA ASP A 79 29.10 -9.52 -7.00
C ASP A 79 29.33 -10.63 -8.01
N ARG A 80 29.18 -11.88 -7.56
CA ARG A 80 29.25 -13.06 -8.43
C ARG A 80 28.13 -13.06 -9.46
N ASN A 81 26.88 -12.81 -9.05
CA ASN A 81 25.74 -12.81 -9.96
C ASN A 81 25.75 -11.64 -10.95
N MET A 82 26.17 -10.45 -10.50
CA MET A 82 26.38 -9.27 -11.34
C MET A 82 27.49 -9.53 -12.37
N ARG A 83 28.61 -10.12 -11.95
CA ARG A 83 29.71 -10.49 -12.87
C ARG A 83 29.29 -11.54 -13.91
N LEU A 84 28.44 -12.48 -13.52
CA LEU A 84 27.90 -13.51 -14.42
C LEU A 84 26.78 -12.99 -15.33
N GLY A 85 26.30 -11.75 -15.12
CA GLY A 85 25.20 -11.18 -15.91
C GLY A 85 23.88 -11.93 -15.75
N ARG A 86 23.66 -12.56 -14.59
CA ARG A 86 22.42 -13.30 -14.33
C ARG A 86 21.26 -12.32 -14.18
N ARG A 87 20.23 -12.50 -14.99
CA ARG A 87 18.99 -11.72 -14.89
C ARG A 87 18.15 -12.24 -13.73
N LEU A 88 17.50 -11.31 -13.03
CA LEU A 88 16.52 -11.66 -12.00
C LEU A 88 15.28 -12.27 -12.69
N SER A 89 14.71 -13.32 -12.10
CA SER A 89 13.42 -13.84 -12.55
C SER A 89 12.34 -12.77 -12.36
N PRO A 90 11.32 -12.72 -13.23
CA PRO A 90 10.19 -11.82 -13.02
C PRO A 90 9.44 -12.28 -11.74
N ALA A 91 9.17 -11.36 -10.82
CA ALA A 91 8.51 -11.66 -9.55
C ALA A 91 7.09 -11.08 -9.51
N LEU A 92 6.96 -9.76 -9.34
CA LEU A 92 5.67 -9.09 -9.17
C LEU A 92 4.77 -9.17 -10.40
N MET A 93 5.35 -9.17 -11.61
CA MET A 93 4.58 -9.17 -12.86
C MET A 93 3.87 -10.51 -13.15
N ILE A 94 4.37 -11.62 -12.58
CA ILE A 94 3.82 -12.96 -12.85
C ILE A 94 3.04 -13.54 -11.65
N TYR A 95 3.08 -12.87 -10.49
CA TYR A 95 2.45 -13.39 -9.28
C TYR A 95 0.95 -13.10 -9.28
N LYS A 96 0.14 -14.08 -8.87
CA LYS A 96 -1.31 -13.89 -8.72
C LYS A 96 -1.61 -12.97 -7.54
N MET A 97 -2.36 -11.89 -7.78
CA MET A 97 -2.82 -11.01 -6.71
C MET A 97 -3.78 -11.76 -5.76
N GLN A 98 -3.37 -11.89 -4.51
CA GLN A 98 -4.16 -12.50 -3.43
C GLN A 98 -4.73 -11.41 -2.53
N VAL A 99 -5.89 -11.65 -1.91
CA VAL A 99 -6.51 -10.70 -0.96
C VAL A 99 -5.53 -10.33 0.15
N THR A 100 -4.74 -11.29 0.63
CA THR A 100 -3.68 -11.08 1.63
C THR A 100 -2.62 -10.07 1.17
N SER A 101 -2.12 -10.21 -0.06
CA SER A 101 -1.12 -9.31 -0.63
C SER A 101 -1.67 -7.90 -0.82
N VAL A 102 -2.89 -7.76 -1.34
CA VAL A 102 -3.55 -6.47 -1.56
C VAL A 102 -3.76 -5.75 -0.23
N LEU A 103 -4.31 -6.44 0.77
CA LEU A 103 -4.58 -5.85 2.09
C LEU A 103 -3.28 -5.41 2.78
N SER A 104 -2.20 -6.18 2.61
CA SER A 104 -0.88 -5.81 3.13
C SER A 104 -0.28 -4.57 2.44
N ILE A 105 -0.45 -4.43 1.12
CA ILE A 105 -0.03 -3.23 0.38
C ILE A 105 -0.85 -2.02 0.81
N LEU A 106 -2.17 -2.17 0.88
CA LEU A 106 -3.07 -1.10 1.30
C LEU A 106 -2.75 -0.60 2.71
N LEU A 107 -2.30 -1.48 3.63
CA LEU A 107 -1.94 -1.06 5.00
C LEU A 107 -0.72 -0.14 5.00
N ARG A 108 0.25 -0.43 4.14
CA ARG A 108 1.44 0.42 3.95
C ARG A 108 1.06 1.74 3.28
N MET A 109 0.23 1.68 2.24
CA MET A 109 -0.22 2.88 1.52
C MET A 109 -1.06 3.80 2.40
N SER A 110 -1.97 3.25 3.22
CA SER A 110 -2.78 4.06 4.14
C SER A 110 -1.92 4.71 5.23
N GLY A 111 -0.95 3.98 5.78
CA GLY A 111 0.01 4.53 6.75
C GLY A 111 0.82 5.67 6.16
N PHE A 112 1.38 5.46 4.95
CA PHE A 112 2.13 6.48 4.23
C PHE A 112 1.28 7.74 3.96
N ALA A 113 0.05 7.57 3.45
CA ALA A 113 -0.86 8.68 3.18
C ALA A 113 -1.20 9.47 4.46
N MET A 114 -1.46 8.78 5.57
CA MET A 114 -1.70 9.43 6.86
C MET A 114 -0.48 10.17 7.39
N THR A 115 0.71 9.58 7.30
CA THR A 115 1.96 10.24 7.70
C THR A 115 2.17 11.51 6.90
N LEU A 116 2.00 11.47 5.58
CA LEU A 116 2.09 12.66 4.73
C LEU A 116 1.06 13.72 5.13
N GLY A 117 -0.17 13.32 5.44
CA GLY A 117 -1.22 14.25 5.91
C GLY A 117 -0.85 14.95 7.21
N VAL A 118 -0.37 14.20 8.22
CA VAL A 118 0.07 14.76 9.49
C VAL A 118 1.27 15.70 9.31
N TRP A 119 2.25 15.31 8.49
CA TRP A 119 3.39 16.16 8.17
C TRP A 119 2.97 17.43 7.43
N ALA A 120 2.07 17.33 6.46
CA ALA A 120 1.58 18.49 5.72
C ALA A 120 0.87 19.49 6.65
N VAL A 121 0.01 19.01 7.55
CA VAL A 121 -0.67 19.87 8.54
C VAL A 121 0.34 20.49 9.50
N GLY A 122 1.29 19.71 10.02
CA GLY A 122 2.33 20.20 10.93
C GLY A 122 3.25 21.24 10.30
N LEU A 123 3.73 20.99 9.07
CA LEU A 123 4.55 21.94 8.32
C LEU A 123 3.78 23.19 7.93
N THR A 124 2.51 23.06 7.54
CA THR A 124 1.66 24.22 7.23
C THR A 124 1.47 25.09 8.47
N GLY A 125 1.26 24.48 9.65
CA GLY A 125 1.17 25.20 10.92
C GLY A 125 2.49 25.90 11.30
N LEU A 126 3.63 25.30 10.99
CA LEU A 126 4.95 25.88 11.29
C LEU A 126 5.35 27.00 10.31
N CYS A 127 5.02 26.86 9.03
CA CYS A 127 5.38 27.82 7.98
C CYS A 127 4.36 28.95 7.80
N SER A 128 3.12 28.77 8.27
CA SER A 128 2.07 29.77 8.15
C SER A 128 1.97 30.64 9.39
N LYS A 129 1.60 31.91 9.17
CA LYS A 129 1.25 32.85 10.26
C LYS A 129 -0.22 32.78 10.67
N ARG A 130 -1.05 32.07 9.90
CA ARG A 130 -2.50 31.98 10.08
C ARG A 130 -2.87 30.86 11.01
N HIS A 131 -3.90 31.07 11.84
CA HIS A 131 -4.44 30.03 12.70
C HIS A 131 -5.36 29.06 11.94
N LEU A 132 -5.53 27.84 12.46
CA LEU A 132 -6.38 26.81 11.85
C LEU A 132 -7.85 27.26 11.69
N SER A 133 -8.34 28.11 12.60
CA SER A 133 -9.69 28.69 12.54
C SER A 133 -9.90 29.56 11.30
N GLU A 134 -8.92 30.39 10.93
CA GLU A 134 -8.97 31.25 9.75
C GLU A 134 -9.03 30.42 8.46
N TRP A 135 -8.23 29.34 8.38
CA TRP A 135 -8.28 28.40 7.27
C TRP A 135 -9.65 27.73 7.15
N ALA A 136 -10.27 27.36 8.27
CA ALA A 136 -11.61 26.76 8.28
C ALA A 136 -12.69 27.75 7.81
N GLU A 137 -12.57 29.04 8.15
CA GLU A 137 -13.48 30.08 7.67
C GLU A 137 -13.31 30.35 6.17
N GLU A 138 -12.08 30.40 5.66
CA GLU A 138 -11.81 30.54 4.23
C GLU A 138 -12.37 29.36 3.42
N LEU A 139 -12.24 28.13 3.95
CA LEU A 139 -12.84 26.94 3.34
C LEU A 139 -14.37 26.99 3.32
N LYS A 140 -15.01 27.59 4.34
CA LYS A 140 -16.47 27.80 4.36
C LYS A 140 -16.92 28.82 3.32
N LYS A 141 -16.11 29.85 3.05
CA LYS A 141 -16.41 30.88 2.04
C LYS A 141 -16.37 30.36 0.60
N CYS A 142 -15.69 29.24 0.33
CA CYS A 142 -15.58 28.65 -1.00
C CYS A 142 -16.86 27.98 -1.54
N GLU A 143 -18.00 28.05 -0.84
CA GLU A 143 -19.32 27.52 -1.25
C GLU A 143 -19.28 26.16 -1.98
N MET A 144 -18.51 25.21 -1.46
CA MET A 144 -18.43 23.88 -2.05
C MET A 144 -19.74 23.12 -1.87
N SER A 145 -20.14 22.36 -2.91
CA SER A 145 -21.31 21.50 -2.84
C SER A 145 -21.21 20.54 -1.64
N ARG A 146 -22.34 20.30 -0.95
CA ARG A 146 -22.40 19.43 0.23
C ARG A 146 -21.84 18.02 -0.05
N ASN A 147 -22.07 17.53 -1.26
CA ASN A 147 -21.60 16.22 -1.71
C ASN A 147 -20.07 16.18 -1.85
N LEU A 148 -19.46 17.24 -2.38
CA LEU A 148 -18.01 17.34 -2.52
C LEU A 148 -17.32 17.40 -1.15
N VAL A 149 -17.86 18.18 -0.22
CA VAL A 149 -17.33 18.25 1.16
C VAL A 149 -17.46 16.89 1.86
N SER A 150 -18.59 16.21 1.69
CA SER A 150 -18.77 14.86 2.27
C SER A 150 -17.83 13.83 1.64
N GLY A 151 -17.61 13.90 0.33
CA GLY A 151 -16.66 13.05 -0.37
C GLY A 151 -15.23 13.27 0.09
N ALA A 152 -14.81 14.54 0.23
CA ALA A 152 -13.49 14.89 0.75
C ALA A 152 -13.26 14.36 2.17
N LYS A 153 -14.27 14.47 3.05
CA LYS A 153 -14.23 13.85 4.38
C LYS A 153 -14.06 12.35 4.32
N PHE A 154 -14.82 11.66 3.45
CA PHE A 154 -14.72 10.21 3.30
C PHE A 154 -13.32 9.78 2.82
N VAL A 155 -12.74 10.49 1.84
CA VAL A 155 -11.39 10.21 1.34
C VAL A 155 -10.33 10.34 2.43
N LEU A 156 -10.49 11.28 3.37
CA LEU A 156 -9.57 11.42 4.51
C LEU A 156 -9.80 10.37 5.60
N ILE A 157 -11.06 10.01 5.86
CA ILE A 157 -11.44 9.08 6.93
C ILE A 157 -11.17 7.62 6.53
N PHE A 158 -11.37 7.26 5.26
CA PHE A 158 -11.21 5.89 4.77
C PHE A 158 -9.82 5.29 5.04
N PRO A 159 -8.67 5.93 4.71
CA PRO A 159 -7.36 5.38 5.00
C PRO A 159 -7.13 5.24 6.51
N PHE A 160 -7.66 6.14 7.33
CA PHE A 160 -7.59 6.04 8.79
C PHE A 160 -8.37 4.83 9.32
N ALA A 161 -9.65 4.69 8.96
CA ALA A 161 -10.48 3.57 9.36
C ALA A 161 -9.86 2.23 8.94
N TYR A 162 -9.36 2.16 7.71
CA TYR A 162 -8.70 0.98 7.19
C TYR A 162 -7.41 0.66 7.95
N HIS A 163 -6.54 1.65 8.17
CA HIS A 163 -5.26 1.45 8.85
C HIS A 163 -5.43 0.98 10.28
N VAL A 164 -6.42 1.51 11.01
CA VAL A 164 -6.74 1.07 12.36
C VAL A 164 -7.22 -0.39 12.36
N VAL A 165 -8.23 -0.75 11.56
CA VAL A 165 -8.78 -2.11 11.53
C VAL A 165 -7.74 -3.14 11.06
N ALA A 166 -7.06 -2.85 9.95
CA ALA A 166 -6.04 -3.76 9.40
C ALA A 166 -4.79 -3.80 10.29
N GLY A 167 -4.45 -2.71 10.97
CA GLY A 167 -3.39 -2.63 11.98
C GLY A 167 -3.71 -3.48 13.20
N THR A 168 -4.91 -3.39 13.76
CA THR A 168 -5.37 -4.27 14.85
C THR A 168 -5.31 -5.73 14.44
N ARG A 169 -5.70 -6.08 13.21
CA ARG A 169 -5.55 -7.44 12.69
C ARG A 169 -4.09 -7.91 12.66
N HIS A 170 -3.14 -7.04 12.31
CA HIS A 170 -1.72 -7.38 12.39
C HIS A 170 -1.25 -7.53 13.84
N LEU A 171 -1.71 -6.68 14.77
CA LEU A 171 -1.47 -6.85 16.22
C LEU A 171 -1.93 -8.20 16.73
N ILE A 172 -3.11 -8.64 16.32
CA ILE A 172 -3.63 -9.98 16.67
C ILE A 172 -2.73 -11.09 16.09
N TRP A 173 -2.18 -10.90 14.88
CA TRP A 173 -1.22 -11.85 14.31
C TRP A 173 0.11 -11.89 15.06
N GLN A 174 0.54 -10.79 15.69
CA GLN A 174 1.72 -10.79 16.56
C GLN A 174 1.50 -11.54 17.87
N LEU A 175 0.25 -11.84 18.23
CA LEU A 175 -0.12 -12.73 19.32
C LEU A 175 -0.25 -14.19 18.87
N ASP A 176 0.23 -14.53 17.67
CA ASP A 176 0.12 -15.85 17.03
C ASP A 176 -1.31 -16.38 16.84
N MET A 177 -2.30 -15.47 16.79
CA MET A 177 -3.70 -15.81 16.57
C MET A 177 -4.09 -15.71 15.08
N PHE A 178 -5.04 -16.54 14.63
CA PHE A 178 -5.61 -16.52 13.27
C PHE A 178 -4.60 -16.65 12.11
N LEU A 179 -3.55 -17.46 12.28
CA LEU A 179 -2.51 -17.69 11.26
C LEU A 179 -2.83 -18.83 10.28
N THR A 180 -3.96 -19.52 10.43
CA THR A 180 -4.40 -20.54 9.46
C THR A 180 -4.95 -19.87 8.19
N LYS A 181 -4.76 -20.51 7.03
CA LYS A 181 -5.29 -19.99 5.74
C LYS A 181 -6.77 -19.58 5.82
N PRO A 182 -7.72 -20.41 6.29
CA PRO A 182 -9.13 -20.00 6.34
C PRO A 182 -9.35 -18.81 7.28
N ALA A 183 -8.68 -18.77 8.43
CA ALA A 183 -8.79 -17.67 9.37
C ALA A 183 -8.25 -16.34 8.80
N ILE A 184 -7.14 -16.39 8.07
CA ILE A 184 -6.57 -15.21 7.40
C ILE A 184 -7.55 -14.64 6.38
N TYR A 185 -8.22 -15.48 5.59
CA TYR A 185 -9.22 -15.01 4.63
C TYR A 185 -10.47 -14.47 5.33
N ALA A 186 -11.00 -15.18 6.34
CA ALA A 186 -12.17 -14.75 7.10
C ALA A 186 -11.94 -13.39 7.77
N THR A 187 -10.82 -13.22 8.48
CA THR A 187 -10.43 -11.95 9.10
C THR A 187 -10.14 -10.86 8.06
N GLY A 188 -9.70 -11.22 6.85
CA GLY A 188 -9.50 -10.29 5.75
C GLY A 188 -10.81 -9.69 5.24
N TYR A 189 -11.82 -10.51 4.99
CA TYR A 189 -13.15 -10.04 4.58
C TYR A 189 -13.84 -9.25 5.70
N ALA A 190 -13.74 -9.73 6.95
CA ALA A 190 -14.26 -9.02 8.12
C ALA A 190 -13.63 -7.62 8.25
N ALA A 191 -12.32 -7.50 8.04
CA ALA A 191 -11.61 -6.22 8.09
C ALA A 191 -12.11 -5.23 7.01
N VAL A 192 -12.39 -5.71 5.79
CA VAL A 192 -12.92 -4.86 4.71
C VAL A 192 -14.32 -4.33 5.07
N VAL A 193 -15.21 -5.20 5.54
CA VAL A 193 -16.56 -4.80 5.96
C VAL A 193 -16.51 -3.80 7.11
N LEU A 194 -15.71 -4.10 8.14
CA LEU A 194 -15.57 -3.22 9.31
C LEU A 194 -14.98 -1.86 8.93
N THR A 195 -14.03 -1.82 7.99
CA THR A 195 -13.47 -0.57 7.46
C THR A 195 -14.55 0.30 6.83
N VAL A 196 -15.38 -0.28 5.96
CA VAL A 196 -16.44 0.47 5.26
C VAL A 196 -17.48 0.99 6.25
N LEU A 197 -17.90 0.15 7.21
CA LEU A 197 -18.85 0.55 8.26
C LEU A 197 -18.27 1.67 9.14
N LEU A 198 -17.01 1.55 9.57
CA LEU A 198 -16.35 2.56 10.39
C LEU A 198 -16.20 3.88 9.64
N ALA A 199 -15.75 3.83 8.38
CA ALA A 199 -15.61 5.02 7.55
C ALA A 199 -16.96 5.71 7.30
N ALA A 200 -17.99 4.93 6.93
CA ALA A 200 -19.34 5.44 6.72
C ALA A 200 -19.89 6.06 8.01
N GLY A 201 -19.80 5.35 9.14
CA GLY A 201 -20.21 5.85 10.44
C GLY A 201 -19.56 7.18 10.79
N MET A 202 -18.22 7.26 10.71
CA MET A 202 -17.48 8.50 10.98
C MET A 202 -17.85 9.65 10.05
N THR A 203 -18.19 9.38 8.79
CA THR A 203 -18.60 10.45 7.86
C THR A 203 -20.02 10.96 8.08
N VAL A 204 -20.93 10.09 8.54
CA VAL A 204 -22.33 10.44 8.81
C VAL A 204 -22.48 11.17 10.16
N LEU A 205 -21.60 10.88 11.12
CA LEU A 205 -21.57 11.59 12.40
C LEU A 205 -21.39 13.10 12.18
N LYS A 206 -22.43 13.86 12.49
CA LYS A 206 -22.40 15.32 12.50
C LYS A 206 -21.88 15.80 13.86
N THR A 207 -20.57 15.92 14.01
CA THR A 207 -19.92 16.44 15.23
C THR A 207 -20.16 17.94 15.48
N GLY A 208 -21.08 18.58 14.75
CA GLY A 208 -21.30 20.04 14.79
C GLY A 208 -22.77 20.45 14.71
N GLU A 209 -23.71 19.55 14.98
CA GLU A 209 -25.06 20.00 15.34
C GLU A 209 -24.96 20.47 16.79
N GLU A 210 -24.97 21.79 17.01
CA GLU A 210 -25.39 22.35 18.30
C GLU A 210 -26.65 21.56 18.67
N ILE A 211 -26.56 20.70 19.69
CA ILE A 211 -27.74 20.11 20.28
C ILE A 211 -28.65 21.31 20.53
N LYS A 212 -29.80 21.35 19.87
CA LYS A 212 -30.86 22.29 20.23
C LYS A 212 -31.03 22.08 21.72
N LYS A 213 -30.43 22.97 22.52
CA LYS A 213 -30.70 23.03 23.93
C LYS A 213 -32.14 23.50 23.92
N ASP A 214 -33.05 22.54 23.99
CA ASP A 214 -34.43 22.77 24.34
C ASP A 214 -34.37 23.31 25.78
N VAL A 215 -33.97 24.57 25.92
CA VAL A 215 -34.12 25.32 27.17
C VAL A 215 -35.63 25.39 27.31
N VAL A 216 -36.19 24.41 28.00
CA VAL A 216 -37.57 24.45 28.46
C VAL A 216 -37.62 25.67 29.36
N ASP A 217 -38.14 26.77 28.83
CA ASP A 217 -38.41 27.98 29.58
C ASP A 217 -39.43 27.62 30.66
N LEU A 218 -38.95 27.22 31.84
CA LEU A 218 -39.75 26.84 33.02
C LEU A 218 -40.71 27.98 33.42
N THR A 219 -40.33 29.22 33.07
CA THR A 219 -41.12 30.44 33.20
C THR A 219 -42.43 30.41 32.39
N GLN A 220 -42.47 29.76 31.23
CA GLN A 220 -43.71 29.60 30.46
C GLN A 220 -44.60 28.51 31.05
N ALA A 221 -44.00 27.41 31.54
CA ALA A 221 -44.74 26.34 32.22
C ALA A 221 -45.38 26.83 33.53
N GLU A 222 -44.67 27.63 34.33
CA GLU A 222 -45.22 28.24 35.54
C GLU A 222 -46.34 29.26 35.27
N LYS A 223 -46.19 30.08 34.21
CA LYS A 223 -47.24 31.02 33.80
C LYS A 223 -48.51 30.28 33.39
N LYS A 224 -48.39 29.21 32.61
CA LYS A 224 -49.51 28.39 32.15
C LYS A 224 -50.23 27.70 33.31
N ASN A 225 -49.49 27.15 34.27
CA ASN A 225 -50.04 26.55 35.49
C ASN A 225 -50.74 27.57 36.39
N LYS A 226 -50.20 28.78 36.55
CA LYS A 226 -50.86 29.87 37.30
C LYS A 226 -52.15 30.34 36.64
N GLU A 227 -52.19 30.36 35.31
CA GLU A 227 -53.39 30.76 34.55
C GLU A 227 -54.50 29.69 34.63
N GLU A 228 -54.13 28.41 34.57
CA GLU A 228 -55.05 27.29 34.77
C GLU A 228 -55.58 27.22 36.21
N ALA A 229 -54.74 27.49 37.21
CA ALA A 229 -55.17 27.59 38.61
C ALA A 229 -56.20 28.71 38.81
N LYS A 230 -55.96 29.90 38.24
CA LYS A 230 -56.91 31.02 38.28
C LYS A 230 -58.23 30.70 37.57
N LYS A 231 -58.20 29.95 36.46
CA LYS A 231 -59.42 29.51 35.76
C LYS A 231 -60.23 28.50 36.58
N LYS A 232 -59.56 27.53 37.22
CA LYS A 232 -60.19 26.55 38.11
C LYS A 232 -60.81 27.20 39.35
N GLU A 233 -60.15 28.21 39.91
CA GLU A 233 -60.65 28.96 41.06
C GLU A 233 -61.88 29.81 40.71
N LYS A 234 -61.88 30.47 39.54
CA LYS A 234 -63.05 31.19 39.02
C LYS A 234 -64.24 30.27 38.75
N GLN A 235 -64.00 29.07 38.20
CA GLN A 235 -65.06 28.06 38.00
C GLN A 235 -65.62 27.53 39.32
N LYS A 236 -64.76 27.31 40.35
CA LYS A 236 -65.21 26.92 41.69
C LYS A 236 -66.02 28.01 42.38
N ALA A 237 -65.66 29.28 42.20
CA ALA A 237 -66.40 30.42 42.73
C ALA A 237 -67.76 30.60 42.06
N GLN A 238 -67.86 30.36 40.75
CA GLN A 238 -69.14 30.35 40.03
C GLN A 238 -70.03 29.16 40.43
N ALA A 239 -69.46 27.98 40.64
CA ALA A 239 -70.20 26.81 41.12
C ALA A 239 -70.70 26.95 42.57
N LYS A 240 -70.01 27.74 43.41
CA LYS A 240 -70.49 28.09 44.76
C LYS A 240 -71.65 29.09 44.71
N LYS A 241 -71.59 30.12 43.85
CA LYS A 241 -72.69 31.08 43.69
C LYS A 241 -73.97 30.45 43.12
N ALA A 242 -73.85 29.41 42.29
CA ALA A 242 -75.00 28.65 41.77
C ALA A 242 -75.66 27.70 42.79
N LYS A 243 -75.06 27.51 43.98
CA LYS A 243 -75.61 26.66 45.06
C LYS A 243 -76.24 27.44 46.21
N GLU A 244 -76.27 28.77 46.15
CA GLU A 244 -76.79 29.65 47.21
C GLU A 244 -78.17 30.28 46.89
N GLU A 245 -78.78 30.00 45.74
CA GLU A 245 -80.17 30.40 45.47
C GLU A 245 -81.16 29.34 46.01
N PRO A 246 -82.11 29.72 46.89
CA PRO A 246 -83.05 28.77 47.49
C PRO A 246 -84.16 28.38 46.50
N PRO A 247 -84.69 27.15 46.55
CA PRO A 247 -85.79 26.74 45.69
C PRO A 247 -87.09 27.47 46.07
N LYS A 248 -87.83 27.91 45.05
CA LYS A 248 -89.19 28.46 45.17
C LYS A 248 -90.22 27.39 45.51
#